data_AF-A0A3S0B9E6-F1
#
_entry.id   AF-A0A3S0B9E6-F1
#
_cell.length_a   1.000
_cell.length_b   1.000
_cell.length_c   1.000
_cell.angle_alpha   90.00
_cell.angle_beta   90.00
_cell.angle_gamma   90.00
#
_symmetry.space_group_name_H-M   'P 1'
#
loop_
_entity.id
_entity.type
_entity.pdbx_description
1 polymer ?
#
loop_
_entity_poly.entity_id
_entity_poly.type
_entity_poly.pdbx_seq_one_letter_code
_entity_poly.pdbx_strand_id
1 'polypeptide(L)'
;MALIDVNHILPKEGYGQFTSTTCWYASYRLLHAWKQADESQIRPNLEAGGLNWKELTTRGIYPEEWPVAGSRLGLCGWEGRLVKAWDDEMIVYALKGYGPLYFTWDYGSSGHAVVIGGFDKKLNQFKVWNPYNRFEPGTVEIDWFTPDAFRERLHAGRWALQAWWR
;
A
#
# COMPACT_ATOMS: atom_id res chain seq x y z
N MET A 1 -23.43 -4.96 7.61
CA MET A 1 -24.17 -4.33 6.48
C MET A 1 -23.92 -5.26 5.28
N ALA A 2 -24.00 -4.84 4.02
CA ALA A 2 -23.65 -5.70 2.89
C ALA A 2 -22.45 -5.14 2.14
N LEU A 3 -21.53 -6.01 1.69
CA LEU A 3 -20.40 -5.64 0.83
C LEU A 3 -20.85 -4.86 -0.40
N ILE A 4 -20.02 -3.93 -0.85
CA ILE A 4 -20.26 -3.02 -1.98
C ILE A 4 -19.08 -3.03 -2.94
N ASP A 5 -19.32 -2.71 -4.20
CA ASP A 5 -18.25 -2.48 -5.16
C ASP A 5 -17.51 -1.17 -4.85
N VAL A 6 -16.18 -1.22 -4.93
CA VAL A 6 -15.30 -0.05 -4.82
C VAL A 6 -14.23 -0.19 -5.90
N ASN A 7 -13.99 0.86 -6.68
CA ASN A 7 -12.93 0.85 -7.69
C ASN A 7 -12.35 2.24 -7.86
N HIS A 8 -11.18 2.45 -7.28
CA HIS A 8 -10.35 3.63 -7.48
C HIS A 8 -9.41 3.38 -8.66
N ILE A 9 -9.27 4.37 -9.53
CA ILE A 9 -8.37 4.29 -10.67
C ILE A 9 -7.01 4.84 -10.26
N LEU A 10 -5.97 4.02 -10.32
CA LEU A 10 -4.58 4.42 -10.13
C LEU A 10 -3.78 4.21 -11.42
N PRO A 11 -2.74 5.02 -11.66
CA PRO A 11 -1.90 4.89 -12.84
C PRO A 11 -1.12 3.56 -12.83
N LYS A 12 -0.62 3.16 -14.01
CA LYS A 12 0.14 1.92 -14.18
C LYS A 12 1.53 2.19 -14.75
N GLU A 13 1.59 2.89 -15.86
CA GLU A 13 2.84 3.18 -16.58
C GLU A 13 3.74 4.15 -15.81
N GLY A 14 4.98 3.75 -15.55
CA GLY A 14 5.97 4.56 -14.84
C GLY A 14 5.81 4.61 -13.32
N TYR A 15 4.91 3.80 -12.75
CA TYR A 15 4.66 3.72 -11.29
C TYR A 15 5.07 2.39 -10.67
N GLY A 16 5.60 1.45 -11.45
CA GLY A 16 6.20 0.22 -10.92
C GLY A 16 7.51 0.47 -10.18
N GLN A 17 7.93 -0.51 -9.38
CA GLN A 17 9.26 -0.51 -8.77
C GLN A 17 10.32 -0.87 -9.83
N PHE A 18 11.48 -0.24 -9.73
CA PHE A 18 12.63 -0.52 -10.59
C PHE A 18 13.64 -1.47 -9.94
N THR A 19 13.63 -1.58 -8.61
CA THR A 19 14.50 -2.47 -7.85
C THR A 19 13.67 -3.34 -6.91
N SER A 20 14.24 -4.45 -6.44
CA SER A 20 13.59 -5.32 -5.45
C SER A 20 13.34 -4.66 -4.09
N THR A 21 13.93 -3.48 -3.84
CA THR A 21 13.93 -2.77 -2.56
C THR A 21 13.03 -1.54 -2.56
N THR A 22 12.32 -1.24 -3.67
CA THR A 22 11.60 0.04 -3.86
C THR A 22 10.08 -0.12 -4.03
N CYS A 23 9.52 -1.29 -3.69
CA CYS A 23 8.06 -1.50 -3.67
C CYS A 23 7.35 -0.42 -2.84
N TRP A 24 7.90 -0.09 -1.68
CA TRP A 24 7.34 0.91 -0.77
C TRP A 24 7.22 2.30 -1.42
N TYR A 25 8.24 2.73 -2.17
CA TYR A 25 8.27 4.04 -2.81
C TYR A 25 7.27 4.07 -3.96
N ALA A 26 7.27 3.03 -4.80
CA ALA A 26 6.31 2.89 -5.89
C ALA A 26 4.85 2.94 -5.38
N SER A 27 4.54 2.26 -4.28
CA SER A 27 3.22 2.31 -3.65
C SER A 27 2.85 3.70 -3.10
N TYR A 28 3.81 4.45 -2.52
CA TYR A 28 3.54 5.84 -2.11
C TYR A 28 3.31 6.76 -3.31
N ARG A 29 4.07 6.59 -4.41
CA ARG A 29 3.84 7.34 -5.65
C ARG A 29 2.45 7.10 -6.22
N LEU A 30 1.97 5.86 -6.21
CA LEU A 30 0.61 5.52 -6.62
C LEU A 30 -0.45 6.29 -5.84
N LEU A 31 -0.31 6.36 -4.51
CA LEU A 31 -1.23 7.11 -3.65
C LEU A 31 -1.16 8.61 -3.87
N HIS A 32 0.06 9.16 -4.03
CA HIS A 32 0.24 10.57 -4.36
C HIS A 32 -0.41 10.92 -5.71
N ALA A 33 -0.21 10.11 -6.73
CA ALA A 33 -0.82 10.32 -8.04
C ALA A 33 -2.35 10.24 -8.00
N TRP A 34 -2.92 9.27 -7.28
CA TRP A 34 -4.37 9.18 -7.08
C TRP A 34 -4.92 10.42 -6.37
N LYS A 35 -4.21 10.91 -5.33
CA LYS A 35 -4.61 12.10 -4.57
C LYS A 35 -4.33 13.41 -5.31
N GLN A 36 -3.57 13.37 -6.40
CA GLN A 36 -3.00 14.55 -7.08
C GLN A 36 -2.09 15.37 -6.15
N ALA A 37 -1.39 14.68 -5.25
CA ALA A 37 -0.36 15.26 -4.40
C ALA A 37 0.99 15.31 -5.14
N ASP A 38 1.84 16.29 -4.79
CA ASP A 38 3.17 16.44 -5.38
C ASP A 38 4.09 15.28 -4.99
N GLU A 39 4.43 14.41 -5.94
CA GLU A 39 5.36 13.29 -5.75
C GLU A 39 6.78 13.75 -5.41
N SER A 40 7.19 14.95 -5.84
CA SER A 40 8.53 15.47 -5.54
C SER A 40 8.73 15.74 -4.04
N GLN A 41 7.63 15.85 -3.28
CA GLN A 41 7.67 16.01 -1.83
C GLN A 41 7.87 14.71 -1.07
N ILE A 42 7.77 13.53 -1.71
CA ILE A 42 7.90 12.25 -1.00
C ILE A 42 9.27 12.16 -0.32
N ARG A 43 10.35 12.32 -1.08
CA ARG A 43 11.72 12.26 -0.56
C ARG A 43 11.99 13.27 0.57
N PRO A 44 11.81 14.58 0.37
CA PRO A 44 12.13 15.56 1.41
C PRO A 44 11.28 15.36 2.68
N ASN A 45 10.03 14.92 2.56
CA ASN A 45 9.19 14.64 3.74
C ASN A 45 9.67 13.42 4.52
N LEU A 46 10.14 12.37 3.84
CA LEU A 46 10.73 11.20 4.49
C LEU A 46 12.06 11.55 5.17
N GLU A 47 12.93 12.30 4.48
CA GLU A 47 14.21 12.78 5.03
C GLU A 47 13.98 13.70 6.25
N ALA A 48 12.98 14.59 6.20
CA ALA A 48 12.55 15.39 7.36
C ALA A 48 11.98 14.56 8.52
N GLY A 49 11.57 13.32 8.26
CA GLY A 49 11.22 12.31 9.25
C GLY A 49 12.39 11.54 9.83
N GLY A 50 13.62 11.82 9.40
CA GLY A 50 14.83 11.09 9.79
C GLY A 50 15.06 9.80 8.99
N LEU A 51 14.29 9.56 7.93
CA LEU A 51 14.44 8.37 7.10
C LEU A 51 15.43 8.64 5.96
N ASN A 52 16.58 7.97 5.99
CA ASN A 52 17.64 8.18 5.00
C ASN A 52 17.27 7.57 3.65
N TRP A 53 17.07 8.42 2.63
CA TRP A 53 16.67 8.00 1.29
C TRP A 53 17.63 6.98 0.64
N LYS A 54 18.94 7.18 0.80
CA LYS A 54 19.96 6.29 0.21
C LYS A 54 19.91 4.91 0.87
N GLU A 55 19.71 4.85 2.18
CA GLU A 55 19.58 3.58 2.89
C GLU A 55 18.29 2.86 2.49
N LEU A 56 17.15 3.56 2.50
CA LEU A 56 15.85 2.97 2.15
C LEU A 56 15.82 2.40 0.74
N THR A 57 16.42 3.10 -0.23
CA THR A 57 16.52 2.62 -1.62
C THR A 57 17.48 1.43 -1.76
N THR A 58 18.38 1.21 -0.80
CA THR A 58 19.33 0.09 -0.80
C THR A 58 18.80 -1.14 -0.07
N ARG A 59 18.15 -0.98 1.09
CA ARG A 59 17.71 -2.09 1.95
C ARG A 59 16.21 -2.34 1.98
N GLY A 60 15.43 -1.43 1.39
CA GLY A 60 13.99 -1.36 1.62
C GLY A 60 13.66 -0.57 2.90
N ILE A 61 12.38 -0.46 3.20
CA ILE A 61 11.87 0.15 4.43
C ILE A 61 11.59 -0.94 5.45
N TYR A 62 11.97 -0.71 6.70
CA TYR A 62 11.73 -1.68 7.79
C TYR A 62 10.36 -1.50 8.43
N PRO A 63 9.83 -2.54 9.09
CA PRO A 63 8.54 -2.50 9.78
C PRO A 63 8.34 -1.32 10.71
N GLU A 64 9.37 -0.96 11.44
CA GLU A 64 9.35 0.09 12.45
C GLU A 64 9.37 1.51 11.83
N GLU A 65 9.70 1.63 10.53
CA GLU A 65 9.82 2.89 9.81
C GLU A 65 8.54 3.27 9.06
N TRP A 66 7.67 2.30 8.73
CA TRP A 66 6.42 2.55 8.03
C TRP A 66 5.49 3.57 8.72
N PRO A 67 5.31 3.56 10.05
CA PRO A 67 4.47 4.57 10.72
C PRO A 67 4.99 6.00 10.51
N VAL A 68 6.32 6.18 10.59
CA VAL A 68 6.97 7.47 10.37
C VAL A 68 6.81 7.91 8.92
N ALA A 69 7.05 7.00 7.96
CA ALA A 69 6.88 7.28 6.55
C ALA A 69 5.45 7.71 6.21
N GLY A 70 4.46 6.93 6.63
CA GLY A 70 3.05 7.24 6.41
C GLY A 70 2.65 8.60 6.98
N SER A 71 3.00 8.86 8.24
CA SER A 71 2.69 10.14 8.91
C SER A 71 3.28 11.35 8.19
N ARG A 72 4.54 11.25 7.72
CA ARG A 72 5.22 12.32 6.98
C ARG A 72 4.60 12.60 5.61
N LEU A 73 3.94 11.60 5.04
CA LEU A 73 3.26 11.70 3.75
C LEU A 73 1.75 12.02 3.91
N GLY A 74 1.27 12.28 5.12
CA GLY A 74 -0.13 12.65 5.37
C GLY A 74 -1.10 11.47 5.48
N LEU A 75 -0.58 10.26 5.66
CA LEU A 75 -1.36 9.06 5.88
C LEU A 75 -1.55 8.79 7.38
N CYS A 76 -2.68 8.18 7.72
CA CYS A 76 -2.86 7.46 8.98
C CYS A 76 -2.61 5.97 8.73
N GLY A 77 -2.14 5.24 9.72
CA GLY A 77 -1.92 3.80 9.58
C GLY A 77 -2.42 3.03 10.78
N TRP A 78 -2.61 1.74 10.55
CA TRP A 78 -3.08 0.80 11.56
C TRP A 78 -2.12 -0.38 11.65
N GLU A 79 -1.81 -0.73 12.88
CA GLU A 79 -1.03 -1.92 13.17
C GLU A 79 -1.80 -3.16 12.72
N GLY A 80 -1.11 -4.15 12.15
CA GLY A 80 -1.75 -5.39 11.68
C GLY A 80 -2.51 -6.11 12.79
N ARG A 81 -2.09 -6.00 14.06
CA ARG A 81 -2.83 -6.50 15.24
C ARG A 81 -4.22 -5.87 15.40
N LEU A 82 -4.36 -4.59 15.09
CA LEU A 82 -5.64 -3.88 15.17
C LEU A 82 -6.52 -4.21 13.96
N VAL A 83 -5.93 -4.21 12.75
CA VAL A 83 -6.67 -4.51 11.52
C VAL A 83 -7.11 -5.98 11.45
N LYS A 84 -6.39 -6.90 12.08
CA LYS A 84 -6.80 -8.32 12.23
C LYS A 84 -8.21 -8.50 12.78
N ALA A 85 -8.68 -7.56 13.60
CA ALA A 85 -10.03 -7.57 14.16
C ALA A 85 -11.10 -7.04 13.20
N TRP A 86 -10.70 -6.38 12.10
CA TRP A 86 -11.62 -5.87 11.09
C TRP A 86 -12.08 -7.01 10.20
N ASP A 87 -13.37 -7.01 9.89
CA ASP A 87 -13.89 -7.87 8.85
C ASP A 87 -13.67 -7.26 7.46
N ASP A 88 -13.96 -8.05 6.42
CA ASP A 88 -13.75 -7.60 5.04
C ASP A 88 -14.64 -6.41 4.71
N GLU A 89 -15.82 -6.35 5.34
CA GLU A 89 -16.76 -5.25 5.21
C GLU A 89 -16.15 -3.94 5.73
N MET A 90 -15.58 -3.92 6.94
CA MET A 90 -14.89 -2.76 7.50
C MET A 90 -13.74 -2.29 6.60
N ILE A 91 -13.00 -3.22 5.99
CA ILE A 91 -11.90 -2.91 5.07
C ILE A 91 -12.43 -2.30 3.76
N VAL A 92 -13.51 -2.84 3.19
CA VAL A 92 -14.19 -2.26 2.03
C VAL A 92 -14.74 -0.87 2.33
N TYR A 93 -15.29 -0.64 3.53
CA TYR A 93 -15.75 0.69 3.94
C TYR A 93 -14.60 1.66 4.15
N ALA A 94 -13.47 1.22 4.71
CA ALA A 94 -12.26 2.03 4.78
C ALA A 94 -11.77 2.43 3.38
N LEU A 95 -11.75 1.49 2.43
CA LEU A 95 -11.40 1.74 1.04
C LEU A 95 -12.37 2.73 0.37
N LYS A 96 -13.68 2.62 0.65
CA LYS A 96 -14.69 3.57 0.15
C LYS A 96 -14.50 4.97 0.74
N GLY A 97 -14.24 5.06 2.04
CA GLY A 97 -14.21 6.32 2.78
C GLY A 97 -12.91 7.10 2.63
N TYR A 98 -11.77 6.41 2.67
CA TYR A 98 -10.45 7.04 2.63
C TYR A 98 -9.78 7.01 1.25
N GLY A 99 -10.28 6.18 0.33
CA GLY A 99 -9.60 5.93 -0.95
C GLY A 99 -8.72 4.67 -0.92
N PRO A 100 -7.84 4.49 -1.92
CA PRO A 100 -6.91 3.38 -1.99
C PRO A 100 -6.06 3.25 -0.72
N LEU A 101 -5.81 2.01 -0.31
CA LEU A 101 -5.09 1.71 0.92
C LEU A 101 -3.67 1.24 0.59
N TYR A 102 -2.67 1.85 1.22
CA TYR A 102 -1.33 1.27 1.29
C TYR A 102 -1.40 -0.01 2.09
N PHE A 103 -0.89 -1.12 1.55
CA PHE A 103 -0.94 -2.42 2.21
C PHE A 103 0.44 -3.07 2.23
N THR A 104 0.83 -3.59 3.39
CA THR A 104 2.09 -4.32 3.54
C THR A 104 1.92 -5.62 4.29
N TRP A 105 2.83 -6.53 4.01
CA TRP A 105 3.03 -7.75 4.78
C TRP A 105 4.52 -8.08 4.86
N ASP A 106 4.89 -8.91 5.84
CA ASP A 106 6.27 -9.33 6.08
C ASP A 106 6.37 -10.85 6.15
N TYR A 107 7.15 -11.44 5.25
CA TYR A 107 7.53 -12.85 5.27
C TYR A 107 8.96 -12.99 5.81
N GLY A 108 9.13 -12.80 7.12
CA GLY A 108 10.40 -13.01 7.82
C GLY A 108 11.45 -11.93 7.51
N SER A 109 12.26 -12.12 6.48
CA SER A 109 13.28 -11.15 6.04
C SER A 109 12.92 -10.44 4.73
N SER A 110 11.69 -10.63 4.22
CA SER A 110 11.22 -10.06 2.97
C SER A 110 9.81 -9.50 3.15
N GLY A 111 9.72 -8.18 3.16
CA GLY A 111 8.45 -7.45 3.14
C GLY A 111 8.07 -7.00 1.74
N HIS A 112 6.77 -6.82 1.50
CA HIS A 112 6.27 -6.23 0.26
C HIS A 112 5.22 -5.17 0.54
N ALA A 113 5.16 -4.16 -0.34
CA ALA A 113 4.18 -3.09 -0.28
C ALA A 113 3.42 -3.02 -1.61
N VAL A 114 2.11 -2.88 -1.53
CA VAL A 114 1.18 -2.75 -2.65
C VAL A 114 0.10 -1.72 -2.32
N VAL A 115 -0.76 -1.40 -3.29
CA VAL A 115 -1.95 -0.57 -3.05
C VAL A 115 -3.22 -1.35 -3.33
N ILE A 116 -4.12 -1.44 -2.36
CA ILE A 116 -5.48 -1.95 -2.56
C ILE A 116 -6.30 -0.80 -3.12
N GLY A 117 -6.74 -0.89 -4.37
CA GLY A 117 -7.51 0.16 -5.03
C GLY A 117 -8.98 -0.18 -5.24
N GLY A 118 -9.40 -1.43 -5.02
CA GLY A 118 -10.78 -1.81 -5.24
C GLY A 118 -11.22 -3.08 -4.52
N PHE A 119 -12.53 -3.30 -4.53
CA PHE A 119 -13.19 -4.55 -4.19
C PHE A 119 -14.29 -4.83 -5.22
N ASP A 120 -14.25 -6.00 -5.82
CA ASP A 120 -15.28 -6.51 -6.72
C ASP A 120 -16.20 -7.44 -5.93
N LYS A 121 -17.44 -7.00 -5.74
CA LYS A 121 -18.46 -7.74 -4.99
C LYS A 121 -18.92 -9.00 -5.70
N LYS A 122 -18.97 -8.98 -7.03
CA LYS A 122 -19.43 -10.12 -7.82
C LYS A 122 -18.42 -11.27 -7.76
N LEU A 123 -17.14 -10.96 -7.84
CA LEU A 123 -16.04 -11.93 -7.75
C LEU A 123 -15.60 -12.18 -6.31
N ASN A 124 -16.02 -11.33 -5.37
CA ASN A 124 -15.60 -11.35 -3.97
C ASN A 124 -14.07 -11.27 -3.85
N GLN A 125 -13.46 -10.24 -4.44
CA GLN A 125 -12.00 -10.09 -4.50
C GLN A 125 -11.56 -8.63 -4.35
N PHE A 126 -10.43 -8.42 -3.66
CA PHE A 126 -9.71 -7.15 -3.62
C PHE A 126 -8.86 -6.98 -4.86
N LYS A 127 -8.96 -5.81 -5.48
CA LYS A 127 -8.14 -5.41 -6.62
C LYS A 127 -6.89 -4.68 -6.15
N VAL A 128 -5.73 -5.16 -6.59
CA VAL A 128 -4.44 -4.78 -6.03
C VAL A 128 -3.52 -4.27 -7.12
N TRP A 129 -2.91 -3.11 -6.87
CA TRP A 129 -1.87 -2.53 -7.69
C TRP A 129 -0.53 -2.93 -7.10
N ASN A 130 0.08 -3.95 -7.70
CA ASN A 130 1.36 -4.49 -7.30
C ASN A 130 2.48 -3.79 -8.09
N PRO A 131 3.36 -3.03 -7.43
CA PRO A 131 4.42 -2.30 -8.12
C PRO A 131 5.48 -3.23 -8.74
N TYR A 132 5.50 -4.52 -8.39
CA TYR A 132 6.40 -5.49 -8.97
C TYR A 132 5.78 -6.15 -10.20
N ASN A 133 6.16 -5.68 -11.38
CA ASN A 133 5.93 -6.39 -12.64
C ASN A 133 7.25 -7.01 -13.13
N ARG A 134 7.34 -8.34 -13.06
CA ARG A 134 8.56 -9.07 -13.45
C ARG A 134 8.87 -8.94 -14.93
N PHE A 135 7.86 -8.83 -15.78
CA PHE A 135 8.01 -8.83 -17.23
C PHE A 135 8.27 -7.44 -17.79
N GLU A 136 7.84 -6.40 -17.08
CA GLU A 136 7.95 -5.01 -17.51
C GLU A 136 8.29 -4.09 -16.31
N PRO A 137 9.58 -4.03 -15.92
CA PRO A 137 10.01 -3.19 -14.81
C PRO A 137 9.61 -1.72 -14.99
N GLY A 138 9.11 -1.10 -13.92
CA GLY A 138 8.60 0.27 -13.96
C GLY A 138 7.09 0.38 -14.27
N THR A 139 6.40 -0.72 -14.56
CA THR A 139 4.93 -0.76 -14.65
C THR A 139 4.30 -1.51 -13.48
N VAL A 140 3.00 -1.28 -13.27
CA VAL A 140 2.23 -1.88 -12.17
C VAL A 140 1.42 -3.06 -12.69
N GLU A 141 1.59 -4.22 -12.05
CA GLU A 141 0.77 -5.40 -12.25
C GLU A 141 -0.54 -5.30 -11.45
N ILE A 142 -1.65 -5.80 -12.02
CA ILE A 142 -2.94 -5.83 -11.32
C ILE A 142 -3.18 -7.24 -10.83
N ASP A 143 -3.08 -7.40 -9.51
CA ASP A 143 -3.39 -8.63 -8.81
C ASP A 143 -4.81 -8.61 -8.25
N TRP A 144 -5.29 -9.80 -7.91
CA TRP A 144 -6.59 -10.00 -7.26
C TRP A 144 -6.42 -10.92 -6.07
N PHE A 145 -6.80 -10.45 -4.89
CA PHE A 145 -6.77 -11.25 -3.66
C PHE A 145 -8.19 -11.66 -3.29
N THR A 146 -8.42 -12.95 -3.05
CA THR A 146 -9.59 -13.38 -2.29
C THR A 146 -9.50 -12.83 -0.86
N PRO A 147 -10.62 -12.72 -0.13
CA PRO A 147 -10.60 -12.32 1.27
C PRO A 147 -9.64 -13.14 2.12
N ASP A 148 -9.63 -14.47 1.94
CA ASP A 148 -8.71 -15.34 2.67
C ASP A 148 -7.24 -15.03 2.35
N ALA A 149 -6.91 -14.84 1.08
CA ALA A 149 -5.55 -14.50 0.64
C ALA A 149 -5.12 -13.11 1.15
N PHE A 150 -6.05 -12.16 1.21
CA PHE A 150 -5.82 -10.85 1.80
C PHE A 150 -5.60 -10.95 3.32
N ARG A 151 -6.44 -11.71 4.03
CA ARG A 151 -6.35 -11.96 5.48
C ARG A 151 -5.04 -12.63 5.85
N GLU A 152 -4.61 -13.64 5.11
CA GLU A 152 -3.33 -14.32 5.33
C GLU A 152 -2.16 -13.34 5.29
N ARG A 153 -2.10 -12.47 4.26
CA ARG A 153 -1.08 -11.43 4.12
C ARG A 153 -1.20 -10.36 5.20
N LEU A 154 -2.41 -9.90 5.48
CA LEU A 154 -2.70 -8.93 6.53
C LEU A 154 -2.19 -9.46 7.88
N HIS A 155 -2.32 -10.78 8.09
CA HIS A 155 -1.91 -11.40 9.33
C HIS A 155 -0.39 -11.49 9.50
N ALA A 156 0.34 -11.51 8.38
CA ALA A 156 1.80 -11.45 8.34
C ALA A 156 2.36 -10.02 8.50
N GLY A 157 1.54 -8.98 8.31
CA GLY A 157 1.97 -7.59 8.48
C GLY A 157 2.03 -7.13 9.95
N ARG A 158 3.14 -6.51 10.37
CA ARG A 158 3.22 -5.76 11.63
C ARG A 158 2.54 -4.39 11.51
N TRP A 159 2.82 -3.64 10.44
CA TRP A 159 2.17 -2.36 10.12
C TRP A 159 1.45 -2.43 8.78
N ALA A 160 0.23 -2.96 8.80
CA ALA A 160 -0.32 -3.62 7.63
C ALA A 160 -1.12 -2.68 6.70
N LEU A 161 -1.74 -1.61 7.22
CA LEU A 161 -2.53 -0.68 6.40
C LEU A 161 -2.18 0.77 6.68
N GLN A 162 -2.18 1.58 5.62
CA GLN A 162 -2.22 3.05 5.71
C GLN A 162 -3.26 3.60 4.75
N ALA A 163 -3.91 4.67 5.15
CA ALA A 163 -4.90 5.38 4.33
C ALA A 163 -4.61 6.87 4.34
N TRP A 164 -5.05 7.55 3.29
CA TRP A 164 -4.92 8.98 3.19
C TRP A 164 -5.89 9.67 4.17
N TRP A 165 -5.35 10.41 5.15
CA TRP A 165 -6.16 11.05 6.20
C TRP A 165 -6.45 12.53 5.93
N ARG A 166 -5.58 13.21 5.15
CA ARG A 166 -5.63 14.67 4.96
C ARG A 166 -6.24 15.14 3.63
#